data_AF-A0AAW0T541-F1
#
_entry.id   AF-A0AAW0T541-F1
#
_cell.length_a   1.000
_cell.length_b   1.000
_cell.length_c   1.000
_cell.angle_alpha   90.00
_cell.angle_beta   90.00
_cell.angle_gamma   90.00
#
_symmetry.space_group_name_H-M   'P 1'
#
loop_
_entity.id
_entity.type
_entity.pdbx_description
1 polymer ?
#
loop_
_entity_poly.entity_id
_entity_poly.type
_entity_poly.pdbx_seq_one_letter_code
_entity_poly.pdbx_strand_id
1 'polypeptide(L)'
;MLRWTQFCLLVAPEVATFWNIRKQLLQHGSLSVDADLHLTRLVLSRKPKCMEVFQHRKWLFHHILAPCPSLPSPPCAIDHHNGSGPDEEPNRRFLLGELEICRWTADKHQNNYHAWNHRLWVLQQLAERPLGLAEVCRAEYEACHRWVRTHVSEHSGLHYMQHLLATLVTLVAEGVLLNLAEAVPSATCPKDLYCTELEFNRNLIEQYPGHEALFCHRRVLLQRLQDILLHAAPLHRTASPPPPALKRSCVETVNGEWSTALLSERDLVNKCLQTDSYQKTLGERHAHWLSNVLAV
;
A
#
# COMPACT_ATOMS: atom_id res chain seq x y z
N MET A 1 -31.89 13.74 18.42
CA MET A 1 -30.45 13.39 18.56
C MET A 1 -29.74 13.23 17.21
N LEU A 2 -30.29 12.45 16.25
CA LEU A 2 -29.68 12.21 14.92
C LEU A 2 -29.32 13.48 14.12
N ARG A 3 -30.28 14.40 13.93
CA ARG A 3 -30.06 15.65 13.19
C ARG A 3 -29.04 16.57 13.86
N TRP A 4 -28.99 16.55 15.20
CA TRP A 4 -28.03 17.32 15.97
C TRP A 4 -26.60 16.81 15.77
N THR A 5 -26.36 15.49 15.90
CA THR A 5 -25.01 14.94 15.67
C THR A 5 -24.58 15.11 14.21
N GLN A 6 -25.51 15.03 13.25
CA GLN A 6 -25.25 15.34 11.85
C GLN A 6 -24.78 16.79 11.66
N PHE A 7 -25.52 17.76 12.18
CA PHE A 7 -25.13 19.18 12.10
C PHE A 7 -23.76 19.40 12.75
N CYS A 8 -23.57 18.89 13.97
CA CYS A 8 -22.32 19.06 14.70
C CYS A 8 -21.11 18.47 13.92
N LEU A 9 -21.26 17.30 13.30
CA LEU A 9 -20.17 16.68 12.53
C LEU A 9 -19.91 17.36 11.18
N LEU A 10 -20.89 18.05 10.59
CA LEU A 10 -20.66 18.87 9.40
C LEU A 10 -19.86 20.15 9.71
N VAL A 11 -19.89 20.61 10.96
CA VAL A 11 -19.17 21.80 11.44
C VAL A 11 -17.83 21.44 12.08
N ALA A 12 -17.84 20.51 13.05
CA ALA A 12 -16.72 20.14 13.90
C ALA A 12 -16.57 18.60 14.00
N PRO A 13 -16.16 17.93 12.90
CA PRO A 13 -15.96 16.47 12.88
C PRO A 13 -14.78 15.97 13.72
N GLU A 14 -13.92 16.85 14.20
CA GLU A 14 -12.82 16.52 15.13
C GLU A 14 -13.30 16.20 16.56
N VAL A 15 -14.57 16.50 16.89
CA VAL A 15 -15.10 16.26 18.23
C VAL A 15 -15.56 14.81 18.39
N ALA A 16 -14.71 13.99 19.02
CA ALA A 16 -14.93 12.56 19.23
C ALA A 16 -16.28 12.22 19.90
N THR A 17 -16.79 13.07 20.80
CA THR A 17 -18.08 12.87 21.47
C THR A 17 -19.23 12.70 20.48
N PHE A 18 -19.25 13.44 19.38
CA PHE A 18 -20.32 13.32 18.38
C PHE A 18 -20.27 11.99 17.64
N TRP A 19 -19.07 11.49 17.32
CA TRP A 19 -18.90 10.15 16.76
C TRP A 19 -19.32 9.06 17.75
N ASN A 20 -18.97 9.19 19.03
CA ASN A 20 -19.35 8.22 20.05
C ASN A 20 -20.87 8.13 20.26
N ILE A 21 -21.58 9.26 20.22
CA ILE A 21 -23.06 9.26 20.22
C ILE A 21 -23.59 8.50 19.00
N ARG A 22 -22.97 8.67 17.82
CA ARG A 22 -23.40 7.94 16.62
C ARG A 22 -23.14 6.44 16.69
N LYS A 23 -22.00 6.01 17.26
CA LYS A 23 -21.72 4.61 17.56
C LYS A 23 -22.81 3.99 18.45
N GLN A 24 -23.23 4.69 19.50
CA GLN A 24 -24.35 4.24 20.35
C GLN A 24 -25.66 4.14 19.58
N LEU A 25 -25.97 5.12 18.72
CA LEU A 25 -27.19 5.08 17.90
C LEU A 25 -27.19 3.91 16.90
N LEU A 26 -26.03 3.59 16.31
CA LEU A 26 -25.85 2.42 15.44
C LEU A 26 -26.05 1.12 16.21
N GLN A 27 -25.42 0.98 17.39
CA GLN A 27 -25.54 -0.21 18.24
C GLN A 27 -26.98 -0.46 18.71
N HIS A 28 -27.75 0.60 18.96
CA HIS A 28 -29.17 0.49 19.33
C HIS A 28 -30.11 0.37 18.11
N GLY A 29 -29.60 0.23 16.89
CA GLY A 29 -30.40 0.15 15.66
C GLY A 29 -31.19 1.42 15.32
N SER A 30 -30.91 2.54 15.99
CA SER A 30 -31.59 3.83 15.80
C SER A 30 -31.00 4.67 14.66
N LEU A 31 -29.92 4.19 14.03
CA LEU A 31 -29.25 4.79 12.88
C LEU A 31 -28.82 3.66 11.95
N SER A 32 -29.15 3.74 10.66
CA SER A 32 -28.66 2.78 9.68
C SER A 32 -27.20 3.04 9.31
N VAL A 33 -26.46 1.96 9.01
CA VAL A 33 -25.07 2.04 8.56
C VAL A 33 -24.95 2.87 7.28
N ASP A 34 -25.83 2.64 6.31
CA ASP A 34 -25.79 3.38 5.05
C ASP A 34 -25.94 4.89 5.27
N ALA A 35 -26.94 5.32 6.05
CA ALA A 35 -27.14 6.75 6.34
C ALA A 35 -25.91 7.36 7.04
N ASP A 36 -25.24 6.59 7.90
CA ASP A 36 -24.03 7.02 8.58
C ASP A 36 -22.82 7.11 7.64
N LEU A 37 -22.65 6.14 6.73
CA LEU A 37 -21.63 6.16 5.69
C LEU A 37 -21.83 7.33 4.71
N HIS A 38 -23.08 7.68 4.40
CA HIS A 38 -23.38 8.88 3.60
C HIS A 38 -22.93 10.16 4.33
N LEU A 39 -23.20 10.27 5.64
CA LEU A 39 -22.74 11.42 6.41
C LEU A 39 -21.21 11.51 6.44
N THR A 40 -20.51 10.40 6.72
CA THR A 40 -19.04 10.41 6.75
C THR A 40 -18.44 10.84 5.40
N ARG A 41 -19.04 10.43 4.27
CA ARG A 41 -18.65 10.91 2.93
C ARG A 41 -18.86 12.42 2.78
N LEU A 42 -19.98 12.97 3.27
CA LEU A 42 -20.23 14.41 3.27
C LEU A 42 -19.20 15.16 4.12
N VAL A 43 -18.85 14.64 5.29
CA VAL A 43 -17.80 15.22 6.15
C VAL A 43 -16.45 15.25 5.42
N LEU A 44 -16.03 14.12 4.82
CA LEU A 44 -14.78 14.04 4.04
C LEU A 44 -14.79 14.94 2.81
N SER A 45 -15.96 15.25 2.24
CA SER A 45 -16.05 16.18 1.10
C SER A 45 -15.58 17.59 1.47
N ARG A 46 -15.73 17.98 2.74
CA ARG A 46 -15.35 19.28 3.33
C ARG A 46 -14.00 19.23 4.07
N LYS A 47 -13.76 18.18 4.86
CA LYS A 47 -12.52 17.98 5.64
C LYS A 47 -11.88 16.63 5.24
N PRO A 48 -11.19 16.53 4.08
CA PRO A 48 -10.67 15.27 3.55
C PRO A 48 -9.56 14.63 4.39
N LYS A 49 -8.92 15.41 5.28
CA LYS A 49 -7.90 14.95 6.24
C LYS A 49 -8.46 14.60 7.63
N CYS A 50 -9.78 14.52 7.79
CA CYS A 50 -10.37 14.25 9.10
C CYS A 50 -10.10 12.81 9.56
N MET A 51 -9.11 12.64 10.45
CA MET A 51 -8.74 11.34 11.02
C MET A 51 -9.91 10.64 11.70
N GLU A 52 -10.73 11.38 12.46
CA GLU A 52 -11.89 10.81 13.18
C GLU A 52 -12.87 10.09 12.25
N VAL A 53 -13.04 10.58 11.01
CA VAL A 53 -13.90 9.89 10.04
C VAL A 53 -13.32 8.52 9.67
N PHE A 54 -12.02 8.44 9.37
CA PHE A 54 -11.37 7.17 9.06
C PHE A 54 -11.43 6.21 10.24
N GLN A 55 -11.18 6.69 11.46
CA GLN A 55 -11.30 5.87 12.67
C GLN A 55 -12.73 5.37 12.90
N HIS A 56 -13.73 6.22 12.67
CA HIS A 56 -15.13 5.83 12.75
C HIS A 56 -15.51 4.77 11.70
N ARG A 57 -14.98 4.88 10.47
CA ARG A 57 -15.18 3.86 9.41
C ARG A 57 -14.51 2.52 9.74
N LYS A 58 -13.31 2.53 10.34
CA LYS A 58 -12.69 1.31 10.88
C LYS A 58 -13.54 0.68 11.99
N TRP A 59 -14.05 1.52 12.89
CA TRP A 59 -14.93 1.05 13.96
C TRP A 59 -16.20 0.39 13.39
N LEU A 60 -16.85 1.01 12.40
CA LEU A 60 -18.02 0.46 11.70
C LEU A 60 -17.70 -0.92 11.11
N PHE A 61 -16.57 -1.05 10.43
CA PHE A 61 -16.14 -2.33 9.90
C PHE A 61 -16.03 -3.39 11.00
N HIS A 62 -15.21 -3.15 12.03
CA HIS A 62 -14.94 -4.16 13.05
C HIS A 62 -16.15 -4.51 13.94
N HIS A 63 -17.04 -3.56 14.21
CA HIS A 63 -18.09 -3.74 15.23
C HIS A 63 -19.48 -4.00 14.66
N ILE A 64 -19.71 -3.64 13.39
CA ILE A 64 -21.03 -3.73 12.77
C ILE A 64 -21.02 -4.61 11.52
N LEU A 65 -19.99 -4.50 10.67
CA LEU A 65 -19.97 -5.19 9.36
C LEU A 65 -19.25 -6.56 9.41
N ALA A 66 -18.06 -6.60 9.99
CA ALA A 66 -17.21 -7.78 10.08
C ALA A 66 -17.72 -8.93 10.99
N PRO A 67 -18.59 -8.72 12.00
CA PRO A 67 -19.03 -9.84 12.84
C PRO A 67 -19.93 -10.86 12.10
N CYS A 68 -19.38 -12.03 11.75
CA CYS A 68 -20.04 -13.33 11.91
C CYS A 68 -19.04 -14.52 11.88
N PRO A 69 -19.04 -15.37 12.92
CA PRO A 69 -19.46 -16.75 12.67
C PRO A 69 -20.60 -17.15 13.62
N SER A 70 -21.84 -17.06 13.16
CA SER A 70 -22.91 -17.95 13.63
C SER A 70 -22.86 -19.22 12.78
N LEU A 71 -22.74 -20.35 13.47
CA LEU A 71 -22.74 -21.77 13.07
C LEU A 71 -23.19 -22.13 11.64
N PRO A 72 -22.68 -23.26 11.09
CA PRO A 72 -23.18 -23.79 9.82
C PRO A 72 -24.69 -24.03 9.92
N SER A 73 -25.45 -23.19 9.21
CA SER A 73 -26.87 -23.44 8.98
C SER A 73 -26.97 -24.69 8.10
N PRO A 74 -27.90 -25.61 8.38
CA PRO A 74 -28.09 -26.78 7.53
C PRO A 74 -28.47 -26.34 6.11
N PRO A 75 -28.16 -27.16 5.07
CA PRO A 75 -28.50 -26.82 3.70
C PRO A 75 -30.02 -26.89 3.51
N CYS A 76 -30.69 -25.76 3.71
CA CYS A 76 -32.09 -25.61 3.34
C CYS A 76 -32.17 -25.10 1.90
N ALA A 77 -32.54 -26.04 1.03
CA ALA A 77 -33.33 -25.92 -0.18
C ALA A 77 -33.08 -24.72 -1.12
N ILE A 78 -32.51 -25.09 -2.28
CA ILE A 78 -32.68 -24.51 -3.61
C ILE A 78 -33.88 -23.54 -3.71
N ASP A 79 -33.59 -22.24 -3.80
CA ASP A 79 -34.46 -21.27 -4.46
C ASP A 79 -33.73 -20.73 -5.69
N HIS A 80 -34.25 -21.12 -6.86
CA HIS A 80 -33.89 -20.52 -8.14
C HIS A 80 -34.61 -19.18 -8.29
N HIS A 81 -33.90 -18.07 -8.14
CA HIS A 81 -34.31 -16.81 -8.77
C HIS A 81 -33.12 -15.89 -9.11
N ASN A 82 -32.92 -15.72 -10.42
CA ASN A 82 -32.35 -14.55 -11.13
C ASN A 82 -30.96 -14.00 -10.73
N GLY A 83 -29.93 -14.45 -11.45
CA GLY A 83 -29.25 -13.59 -12.44
C GLY A 83 -28.48 -12.33 -12.00
N SER A 84 -28.10 -12.16 -10.73
CA SER A 84 -27.02 -11.23 -10.34
C SER A 84 -25.72 -12.01 -10.17
N GLY A 85 -24.57 -11.41 -10.52
CA GLY A 85 -23.24 -12.03 -10.41
C GLY A 85 -22.94 -12.57 -8.99
N PRO A 86 -21.82 -13.28 -8.77
CA PRO A 86 -21.51 -13.89 -7.48
C PRO A 86 -21.65 -12.82 -6.40
N ASP A 87 -22.57 -13.04 -5.46
CA ASP A 87 -22.89 -12.10 -4.38
C ASP A 87 -21.60 -11.66 -3.70
N GLU A 88 -21.12 -10.45 -4.00
CA GLU A 88 -19.92 -9.93 -3.37
C GLU A 88 -20.27 -9.66 -1.91
N GLU A 89 -19.71 -10.48 -1.03
CA GLU A 89 -19.86 -10.43 0.42
C GLU A 89 -19.87 -8.98 0.93
N PRO A 90 -20.87 -8.53 1.72
CA PRO A 90 -21.03 -7.13 2.12
C PRO A 90 -19.75 -6.48 2.67
N ASN A 91 -18.94 -7.24 3.41
CA ASN A 91 -17.64 -6.80 3.92
C ASN A 91 -16.66 -6.44 2.80
N ARG A 92 -16.58 -7.27 1.75
CA ARG A 92 -15.71 -7.01 0.61
C ARG A 92 -16.16 -5.77 -0.14
N ARG A 93 -17.46 -5.62 -0.40
CA ARG A 93 -18.03 -4.42 -1.03
C ARG A 93 -17.70 -3.14 -0.27
N PHE A 94 -17.81 -3.18 1.07
CA PHE A 94 -17.42 -2.06 1.92
C PHE A 94 -15.93 -1.72 1.74
N LEU A 95 -15.05 -2.72 1.86
CA LEU A 95 -13.60 -2.52 1.74
C LEU A 95 -13.18 -1.98 0.36
N LEU A 96 -13.78 -2.46 -0.73
CA LEU A 96 -13.55 -1.90 -2.06
C LEU A 96 -14.01 -0.44 -2.16
N GLY A 97 -15.17 -0.11 -1.58
CA GLY A 97 -15.63 1.27 -1.43
C GLY A 97 -14.66 2.14 -0.62
N GLU A 98 -13.99 1.57 0.39
CA GLU A 98 -12.96 2.29 1.15
C GLU A 98 -11.73 2.64 0.31
N LEU A 99 -11.31 1.76 -0.61
CA LEU A 99 -10.25 2.07 -1.56
C LEU A 99 -10.62 3.28 -2.43
N GLU A 100 -11.88 3.39 -2.85
CA GLU A 100 -12.35 4.56 -3.61
C GLU A 100 -12.35 5.84 -2.77
N ILE A 101 -12.82 5.77 -1.52
CA ILE A 101 -12.80 6.90 -0.58
C ILE A 101 -11.36 7.38 -0.34
N CYS A 102 -10.41 6.47 -0.16
CA CYS A 102 -9.00 6.82 0.02
C CYS A 102 -8.45 7.54 -1.21
N ARG A 103 -8.72 7.04 -2.43
CA ARG A 103 -8.29 7.68 -3.67
C ARG A 103 -8.88 9.09 -3.77
N TRP A 104 -10.19 9.20 -3.62
CA TRP A 104 -10.91 10.47 -3.74
C TRP A 104 -10.45 11.52 -2.71
N THR A 105 -10.13 11.11 -1.49
CA THR A 105 -9.64 12.02 -0.45
C THR A 105 -8.15 12.36 -0.59
N ALA A 106 -7.34 11.47 -1.17
CA ALA A 106 -5.97 11.77 -1.56
C ALA A 106 -5.92 12.82 -2.69
N ASP A 107 -6.75 12.67 -3.73
CA ASP A 107 -6.84 13.61 -4.85
C ASP A 107 -7.28 15.02 -4.41
N LYS A 108 -8.06 15.13 -3.33
CA LYS A 108 -8.53 16.41 -2.81
C LYS A 108 -7.50 17.19 -2.00
N HIS A 109 -6.50 16.53 -1.44
CA HIS A 109 -5.55 17.20 -0.57
C HIS A 109 -4.18 16.53 -0.60
N GLN A 110 -3.17 17.32 -0.97
CA GLN A 110 -1.79 16.86 -1.00
C GLN A 110 -1.30 16.32 0.35
N ASN A 111 -0.54 15.23 0.31
CA ASN A 111 0.01 14.50 1.44
C ASN A 111 -1.08 14.13 2.47
N ASN A 112 -2.19 13.54 2.01
CA ASN A 112 -3.23 13.00 2.87
C ASN A 112 -2.81 11.68 3.51
N TYR A 113 -1.90 11.78 4.49
CA TYR A 113 -1.38 10.63 5.22
C TYR A 113 -2.48 9.77 5.86
N HIS A 114 -3.58 10.37 6.32
CA HIS A 114 -4.71 9.63 6.91
C HIS A 114 -5.42 8.74 5.87
N ALA A 115 -5.65 9.23 4.66
CA ALA A 115 -6.25 8.45 3.58
C ALA A 115 -5.33 7.28 3.17
N TRP A 116 -4.03 7.53 3.01
CA TRP A 116 -3.07 6.49 2.63
C TRP A 116 -2.89 5.43 3.72
N ASN A 117 -2.86 5.80 4.99
CA ASN A 117 -2.85 4.85 6.11
C ASN A 117 -4.15 4.06 6.24
N HIS A 118 -5.29 4.69 5.96
CA HIS A 118 -6.56 3.97 5.92
C HIS A 118 -6.56 2.96 4.79
N ARG A 119 -6.04 3.33 3.61
CA ARG A 119 -5.87 2.44 2.45
C ARG A 119 -5.00 1.20 2.79
N LEU A 120 -3.91 1.37 3.53
CA LEU A 120 -3.11 0.22 4.02
C LEU A 120 -3.92 -0.70 4.93
N TRP A 121 -4.69 -0.12 5.86
CA TRP A 121 -5.56 -0.92 6.71
C TRP A 121 -6.60 -1.71 5.89
N VAL A 122 -7.19 -1.09 4.85
CA VAL A 122 -8.12 -1.79 3.96
C VAL A 122 -7.47 -3.00 3.29
N LEU A 123 -6.24 -2.85 2.78
CA LEU A 123 -5.47 -3.96 2.21
C LEU A 123 -5.23 -5.08 3.23
N GLN A 124 -4.92 -4.75 4.48
CA GLN A 124 -4.77 -5.74 5.55
C GLN A 124 -6.08 -6.51 5.80
N GLN A 125 -7.23 -5.83 5.80
CA GLN A 125 -8.52 -6.49 5.95
C GLN A 125 -8.89 -7.37 4.74
N LEU A 126 -8.48 -6.97 3.53
CA LEU A 126 -8.66 -7.79 2.33
C LEU A 126 -7.72 -9.01 2.33
N ALA A 127 -6.52 -8.89 2.89
CA ALA A 127 -5.58 -10.01 3.01
C ALA A 127 -6.13 -11.16 3.87
N GLU A 128 -6.91 -10.86 4.92
CA GLU A 128 -7.64 -11.86 5.71
C GLU A 128 -8.78 -12.56 4.94
N ARG A 129 -9.09 -12.08 3.73
CA ARG A 129 -10.23 -12.49 2.88
C ARG A 129 -9.73 -12.75 1.46
N PRO A 130 -8.96 -13.82 1.22
CA PRO A 130 -8.13 -13.98 0.02
C PRO A 130 -8.91 -14.14 -1.30
N LEU A 131 -10.22 -14.41 -1.25
CA LEU A 131 -11.03 -14.51 -2.46
C LEU A 131 -11.01 -13.19 -3.24
N GLY A 132 -10.50 -13.25 -4.47
CA GLY A 132 -10.37 -12.08 -5.33
C GLY A 132 -9.30 -11.07 -4.87
N LEU A 133 -8.37 -11.47 -4.01
CA LEU A 133 -7.31 -10.60 -3.48
C LEU A 133 -6.25 -10.32 -4.56
N ALA A 134 -5.91 -11.31 -5.38
CA ALA A 134 -4.92 -11.16 -6.46
C ALA A 134 -5.30 -10.02 -7.43
N GLU A 135 -6.57 -9.98 -7.85
CA GLU A 135 -7.11 -8.94 -8.72
C GLU A 135 -7.08 -7.57 -8.05
N VAL A 136 -7.36 -7.50 -6.76
CA VAL A 136 -7.30 -6.24 -6.00
C VAL A 136 -5.85 -5.77 -5.87
N CYS A 137 -4.92 -6.65 -5.51
CA CYS A 137 -3.50 -6.35 -5.43
C CYS A 137 -2.95 -5.83 -6.77
N ARG A 138 -3.34 -6.47 -7.89
CA ARG A 138 -2.99 -6.01 -9.25
C ARG A 138 -3.54 -4.63 -9.54
N ALA A 139 -4.83 -4.42 -9.31
CA ALA A 139 -5.49 -3.14 -9.53
C ALA A 139 -4.89 -2.03 -8.66
N GLU A 140 -4.53 -2.34 -7.42
CA GLU A 140 -3.89 -1.41 -6.49
C GLU A 140 -2.48 -1.03 -6.93
N TYR A 141 -1.68 -2.00 -7.36
CA TYR A 141 -0.35 -1.76 -7.92
C TYR A 141 -0.44 -0.81 -9.13
N GLU A 142 -1.29 -1.13 -10.10
CA GLU A 142 -1.50 -0.31 -11.29
C GLU A 142 -2.05 1.08 -10.98
N ALA A 143 -3.02 1.18 -10.05
CA ALA A 143 -3.58 2.45 -9.62
C ALA A 143 -2.53 3.32 -8.91
N CYS A 144 -1.71 2.73 -8.05
CA CYS A 144 -0.64 3.43 -7.34
C CYS A 144 0.40 3.99 -8.32
N HIS A 145 0.87 3.17 -9.28
CA HIS A 145 1.78 3.64 -10.33
C HIS A 145 1.19 4.76 -11.18
N ARG A 146 -0.09 4.67 -11.57
CA ARG A 146 -0.76 5.75 -12.31
C ARG A 146 -0.84 7.04 -11.50
N TRP A 147 -1.14 6.92 -10.21
CA TRP A 147 -1.29 8.07 -9.33
C TRP A 147 0.05 8.77 -9.07
N VAL A 148 1.12 8.02 -8.77
CA VAL A 148 2.46 8.57 -8.51
C VAL A 148 3.03 9.32 -9.71
N ARG A 149 2.74 8.86 -10.95
CA ARG A 149 3.17 9.54 -12.18
C ARG A 149 2.73 11.00 -12.28
N THR A 150 1.61 11.36 -11.67
CA THR A 150 1.07 12.73 -11.68
C THR A 150 1.23 13.44 -10.33
N HIS A 151 1.77 12.77 -9.32
CA HIS A 151 1.90 13.26 -7.93
C HIS A 151 3.32 13.02 -7.38
N VAL A 152 4.34 13.31 -8.19
CA VAL A 152 5.75 12.99 -7.89
C VAL A 152 6.34 13.65 -6.63
N SER A 153 5.67 14.67 -6.08
CA SER A 153 6.05 15.34 -4.82
C SER A 153 5.38 14.76 -3.57
N GLU A 154 4.54 13.73 -3.71
CA GLU A 154 3.73 13.23 -2.61
C GLU A 154 4.41 12.10 -1.85
N HIS A 155 5.03 12.47 -0.71
CA HIS A 155 5.65 11.53 0.20
C HIS A 155 4.67 10.47 0.73
N SER A 156 3.41 10.84 1.00
CA SER A 156 2.43 9.90 1.56
C SER A 156 2.03 8.81 0.55
N GLY A 157 1.87 9.15 -0.73
CA GLY A 157 1.57 8.19 -1.79
C GLY A 157 2.76 7.27 -2.08
N LEU A 158 3.98 7.83 -2.15
CA LEU A 158 5.21 7.04 -2.30
C LEU A 158 5.48 6.13 -1.09
N HIS A 159 5.11 6.57 0.11
CA HIS A 159 5.17 5.73 1.31
C HIS A 159 4.16 4.59 1.24
N TYR A 160 2.91 4.85 0.83
CA TYR A 160 1.93 3.78 0.57
C TYR A 160 2.48 2.75 -0.42
N MET A 161 3.09 3.21 -1.50
CA MET A 161 3.71 2.35 -2.50
C MET A 161 4.79 1.43 -1.91
N GLN A 162 5.66 1.96 -1.04
CA GLN A 162 6.67 1.16 -0.33
C GLN A 162 6.03 0.04 0.50
N HIS A 163 4.96 0.36 1.22
CA HIS A 163 4.23 -0.63 2.02
C HIS A 163 3.49 -1.64 1.15
N LEU A 164 2.88 -1.20 0.05
CA LEU A 164 2.22 -2.09 -0.90
C LEU A 164 3.21 -3.14 -1.43
N LEU A 165 4.39 -2.73 -1.90
CA LEU A 165 5.43 -3.64 -2.39
C LEU A 165 5.86 -4.65 -1.32
N ALA A 166 6.07 -4.18 -0.08
CA ALA A 166 6.40 -5.06 1.04
C ALA A 166 5.26 -6.04 1.35
N THR A 167 4.00 -5.58 1.36
CA THR A 167 2.82 -6.42 1.57
C THR A 167 2.71 -7.49 0.49
N LEU A 168 2.93 -7.18 -0.79
CA LEU A 168 2.90 -8.19 -1.86
C LEU A 168 3.94 -9.31 -1.63
N VAL A 169 5.16 -8.94 -1.22
CA VAL A 169 6.21 -9.91 -0.87
C VAL A 169 5.79 -10.77 0.32
N THR A 170 5.24 -10.16 1.38
CA THR A 170 4.76 -10.89 2.56
C THR A 170 3.61 -11.84 2.22
N LEU A 171 2.63 -11.41 1.43
CA LEU A 171 1.50 -12.24 1.04
C LEU A 171 1.94 -13.49 0.25
N VAL A 172 2.96 -13.36 -0.59
CA VAL A 172 3.55 -14.51 -1.30
C VAL A 172 4.32 -15.41 -0.33
N ALA A 173 5.11 -14.83 0.59
CA ALA A 173 5.87 -15.58 1.58
C ALA A 173 4.96 -16.37 2.55
N GLU A 174 3.79 -15.84 2.87
CA GLU A 174 2.76 -16.47 3.72
C GLU A 174 1.86 -17.45 2.94
N GLY A 175 2.02 -17.56 1.62
CA GLY A 175 1.21 -18.43 0.76
C GLY A 175 -0.22 -17.95 0.53
N VAL A 176 -0.52 -16.69 0.84
CA VAL A 176 -1.82 -16.05 0.59
C VAL A 176 -1.99 -15.73 -0.90
N LEU A 177 -0.92 -15.26 -1.54
CA LEU A 177 -0.81 -15.18 -3.01
C LEU A 177 0.06 -16.34 -3.51
N LEU A 178 -0.27 -16.91 -4.66
CA LEU A 178 0.47 -18.03 -5.23
C LEU A 178 1.87 -17.60 -5.69
N ASN A 179 1.96 -16.40 -6.27
CA ASN A 179 3.21 -15.80 -6.72
C ASN A 179 3.05 -14.30 -6.97
N LEU A 180 4.17 -13.59 -7.12
CA LEU A 180 4.16 -12.15 -7.40
C LEU A 180 3.54 -11.80 -8.75
N ALA A 181 3.60 -12.70 -9.75
CA ALA A 181 3.07 -12.43 -11.09
C ALA A 181 1.54 -12.31 -11.11
N GLU A 182 0.84 -12.82 -10.08
CA GLU A 182 -0.59 -12.57 -9.90
C GLU A 182 -0.89 -11.08 -9.69
N ALA A 183 -0.07 -10.36 -8.91
CA ALA A 183 -0.25 -8.93 -8.67
C ALA A 183 0.55 -8.05 -9.66
N VAL A 184 1.77 -8.47 -10.01
CA VAL A 184 2.73 -7.71 -10.81
C VAL A 184 3.27 -8.61 -11.93
N PRO A 185 2.65 -8.61 -13.12
CA PRO A 185 2.99 -9.56 -14.19
C PRO A 185 4.46 -9.55 -14.62
N SER A 186 5.17 -8.44 -14.42
CA SER A 186 6.60 -8.29 -14.76
C SER A 186 7.56 -8.81 -13.68
N ALA A 187 7.07 -9.26 -12.52
CA ALA A 187 7.91 -9.66 -11.39
C ALA A 187 7.64 -11.12 -10.98
N THR A 188 8.66 -11.98 -11.09
CA THR A 188 8.54 -13.39 -10.69
C THR A 188 9.04 -13.64 -9.26
N CYS A 189 9.96 -12.81 -8.78
CA CYS A 189 10.50 -12.87 -7.43
C CYS A 189 10.65 -11.46 -6.82
N PRO A 190 10.87 -11.34 -5.49
CA PRO A 190 11.02 -10.04 -4.83
C PRO A 190 12.12 -9.18 -5.46
N LYS A 191 13.23 -9.79 -5.90
CA LYS A 191 14.30 -9.06 -6.62
C LYS A 191 13.77 -8.36 -7.87
N ASP A 192 13.04 -9.08 -8.73
CA ASP A 192 12.49 -8.52 -9.97
C ASP A 192 11.51 -7.37 -9.69
N LEU A 193 10.71 -7.49 -8.64
CA LEU A 193 9.78 -6.46 -8.19
C LEU A 193 10.53 -5.16 -7.87
N TYR A 194 11.55 -5.21 -7.00
CA TYR A 194 12.30 -4.02 -6.61
C TYR A 194 13.19 -3.47 -7.73
N CYS A 195 13.73 -4.32 -8.61
CA CYS A 195 14.44 -3.86 -9.81
C CYS A 195 13.50 -3.10 -10.77
N THR A 196 12.31 -3.65 -11.03
CA THR A 196 11.27 -2.99 -11.84
C THR A 196 10.88 -1.64 -11.24
N GLU A 197 10.73 -1.59 -9.92
CA GLU A 197 10.36 -0.37 -9.21
C GLU A 197 11.47 0.69 -9.24
N LEU A 198 12.74 0.30 -9.09
CA LEU A 198 13.88 1.21 -9.20
C LEU A 198 13.97 1.84 -10.59
N GLU A 199 13.63 1.08 -11.63
CA GLU A 199 13.58 1.60 -12.99
C GLU A 199 12.40 2.55 -13.19
N PHE A 200 11.21 2.21 -12.69
CA PHE A 200 10.07 3.12 -12.68
C PHE A 200 10.40 4.45 -11.96
N ASN A 201 11.00 4.36 -10.77
CA ASN A 201 11.43 5.53 -10.01
C ASN A 201 12.53 6.34 -10.72
N ARG A 202 13.50 5.68 -11.38
CA ARG A 202 14.52 6.35 -12.20
C ARG A 202 13.85 7.20 -13.28
N ASN A 203 12.91 6.62 -14.02
CA ASN A 203 12.18 7.32 -15.08
C ASN A 203 11.45 8.56 -14.53
N LEU A 204 10.87 8.49 -13.33
CA LEU A 204 10.26 9.66 -12.70
C LEU A 204 11.28 10.73 -12.31
N ILE A 205 12.45 10.35 -11.77
CA ILE A 205 13.51 11.28 -11.40
C ILE A 205 14.06 11.99 -12.64
N GLU A 206 14.25 11.27 -13.74
CA GLU A 206 14.76 11.81 -15.00
C GLU A 206 13.70 12.69 -15.69
N GLN A 207 12.43 12.31 -15.67
CA GLN A 207 11.33 13.07 -16.28
C GLN A 207 10.94 14.31 -15.47
N TYR A 208 11.02 14.23 -14.13
CA TYR A 208 10.64 15.29 -13.21
C TYR A 208 11.79 15.59 -12.24
N PRO A 209 12.78 16.40 -12.66
CA PRO A 209 13.90 16.77 -11.79
C PRO A 209 13.45 17.70 -10.65
N GLY A 210 14.15 17.63 -9.52
CA GLY A 210 13.98 18.53 -8.36
C GLY A 210 13.02 18.03 -7.28
N HIS A 211 12.56 16.78 -7.34
CA HIS A 211 11.60 16.24 -6.38
C HIS A 211 12.26 15.33 -5.33
N GLU A 212 12.47 15.86 -4.11
CA GLU A 212 13.11 15.14 -3.00
C GLU A 212 12.35 13.84 -2.63
N ALA A 213 11.02 13.83 -2.73
CA ALA A 213 10.19 12.68 -2.45
C ALA A 213 10.59 11.43 -3.27
N LEU A 214 10.97 11.61 -4.54
CA LEU A 214 11.41 10.51 -5.41
C LEU A 214 12.73 9.92 -4.94
N PHE A 215 13.67 10.74 -4.46
CA PHE A 215 14.93 10.26 -3.89
C PHE A 215 14.72 9.56 -2.55
N CYS A 216 13.84 10.10 -1.69
CA CYS A 216 13.45 9.41 -0.45
C CYS A 216 12.88 8.02 -0.74
N HIS A 217 12.00 7.91 -1.75
CA HIS A 217 11.47 6.63 -2.19
C HIS A 217 12.56 5.70 -2.73
N ARG A 218 13.42 6.21 -3.61
CA ARG A 218 14.54 5.44 -4.21
C ARG A 218 15.42 4.78 -3.15
N ARG A 219 15.75 5.52 -2.09
CA ARG A 219 16.58 5.03 -0.99
C ARG A 219 15.97 3.81 -0.30
N VAL A 220 14.66 3.85 -0.04
CA VAL A 220 13.93 2.70 0.54
C VAL A 220 13.97 1.50 -0.40
N LEU A 221 13.76 1.71 -1.70
CA LEU A 221 13.81 0.63 -2.69
C LEU A 221 15.20 -0.03 -2.74
N LEU A 222 16.26 0.76 -2.72
CA LEU A 222 17.64 0.25 -2.73
C LEU A 222 17.98 -0.53 -1.46
N GLN A 223 17.56 -0.03 -0.29
CA GLN A 223 17.73 -0.75 0.98
C GLN A 223 17.03 -2.11 0.92
N ARG A 224 15.78 -2.16 0.45
CA ARG A 224 15.05 -3.42 0.30
C ARG A 224 15.69 -4.37 -0.70
N LEU A 225 16.17 -3.86 -1.84
CA LEU A 225 16.90 -4.68 -2.80
C LEU A 225 18.19 -5.25 -2.17
N GLN A 226 18.95 -4.44 -1.43
CA GLN A 226 20.15 -4.89 -0.73
C GLN A 226 19.82 -6.01 0.26
N ASP A 227 18.81 -5.81 1.12
CA ASP A 227 18.35 -6.81 2.09
C ASP A 227 18.00 -8.13 1.39
N ILE A 228 17.24 -8.06 0.30
CA ILE A 228 16.83 -9.24 -0.48
C ILE A 228 18.06 -9.96 -1.05
N LEU A 229 19.02 -9.25 -1.64
CA LEU A 229 20.20 -9.86 -2.24
C LEU A 229 21.12 -10.49 -1.18
N LEU A 230 21.29 -9.84 -0.03
CA LEU A 230 22.10 -10.36 1.08
C LEU A 230 21.45 -11.57 1.76
N HIS A 231 20.12 -11.57 1.92
CA HIS A 231 19.37 -12.67 2.55
C HIS A 231 18.96 -13.77 1.58
N ALA A 232 19.07 -13.57 0.26
CA ALA A 232 18.96 -14.63 -0.74
C ALA A 232 20.14 -15.62 -0.70
N ALA A 233 21.24 -15.26 -0.03
CA ALA A 233 22.33 -16.21 0.23
C ALA A 233 21.85 -17.31 1.19
N PRO A 234 21.97 -18.61 0.84
CA PRO A 234 21.34 -19.68 1.60
C PRO A 234 21.84 -19.73 3.05
N LEU A 235 20.94 -19.43 3.99
CA LEU A 235 21.03 -19.84 5.39
C LEU A 235 20.75 -21.34 5.50
N HIS A 236 21.61 -22.20 4.95
CA HIS A 236 21.59 -23.62 5.35
C HIS A 236 22.26 -23.77 6.71
N ARG A 237 21.47 -23.58 7.77
CA ARG A 237 21.68 -24.25 9.06
C ARG A 237 20.70 -25.43 9.12
N THR A 238 21.02 -26.51 8.41
CA THR A 238 20.82 -27.93 8.79
C THR A 238 21.19 -28.85 7.62
N ALA A 239 22.02 -29.86 7.95
CA ALA A 239 22.38 -31.10 7.25
C ALA A 239 23.10 -31.02 5.88
N SER A 240 24.40 -31.36 5.92
CA SER A 240 25.37 -31.59 4.81
C SER A 240 25.97 -30.31 4.17
N PRO A 241 27.30 -30.15 4.13
CA PRO A 241 27.92 -29.04 3.41
C PRO A 241 27.69 -29.21 1.90
N PRO A 242 27.15 -28.20 1.18
CA PRO A 242 27.15 -28.22 -0.28
C PRO A 242 28.59 -28.20 -0.81
N PRO A 243 28.86 -28.73 -2.02
CA PRO A 243 30.17 -28.68 -2.64
C PRO A 243 30.74 -27.24 -2.64
N PRO A 244 32.05 -27.04 -2.39
CA PRO A 244 32.67 -25.71 -2.31
C PRO A 244 32.38 -24.79 -3.51
N ALA A 245 32.18 -25.38 -4.70
CA ALA A 245 31.90 -24.66 -5.94
C ALA A 245 30.52 -23.96 -5.95
N LEU A 246 29.48 -24.59 -5.40
CA LEU A 246 28.11 -24.04 -5.41
C LEU A 246 27.99 -22.81 -4.51
N LYS A 247 28.61 -22.85 -3.32
CA LYS A 247 28.62 -21.71 -2.39
C LYS A 247 29.38 -20.51 -2.97
N ARG A 248 30.50 -20.76 -3.67
CA ARG A 248 31.32 -19.72 -4.29
C ARG A 248 30.59 -19.03 -5.44
N SER A 249 29.97 -19.80 -6.33
CA SER A 249 29.21 -19.28 -7.48
C SER A 249 28.01 -18.42 -7.07
N CYS A 250 27.26 -18.83 -6.03
CA CYS A 250 26.13 -18.05 -5.52
C CYS A 250 26.57 -16.69 -4.94
N VAL A 251 27.63 -16.67 -4.12
CA VAL A 251 28.18 -15.43 -3.55
C VAL A 251 28.74 -14.50 -4.63
N GLU A 252 29.45 -15.03 -5.63
CA GLU A 252 29.95 -14.26 -6.76
C GLU A 252 28.78 -13.64 -7.58
N THR A 253 27.65 -14.36 -7.70
CA THR A 253 26.46 -13.87 -8.39
C THR A 253 25.79 -12.72 -7.63
N VAL A 254 25.55 -12.88 -6.32
CA VAL A 254 24.96 -11.84 -5.46
C VAL A 254 25.82 -10.56 -5.47
N ASN A 255 27.15 -10.73 -5.36
CA ASN A 255 28.08 -9.60 -5.43
C ASN A 255 28.04 -8.91 -6.81
N GLY A 256 27.89 -9.67 -7.90
CA GLY A 256 27.76 -9.13 -9.25
C GLY A 256 26.46 -8.36 -9.46
N GLU A 257 25.32 -8.88 -8.97
CA GLU A 257 24.01 -8.23 -9.07
C GLU A 257 23.97 -6.92 -8.29
N TRP A 258 24.46 -6.91 -7.05
CA TRP A 258 24.54 -5.69 -6.25
C TRP A 258 25.49 -4.66 -6.85
N SER A 259 26.64 -5.11 -7.37
CA SER A 259 27.58 -4.23 -8.08
C SER A 259 26.92 -3.55 -9.30
N THR A 260 26.08 -4.30 -10.03
CA THR A 260 25.33 -3.77 -11.18
C THR A 260 24.33 -2.70 -10.74
N ALA A 261 23.61 -2.92 -9.64
CA ALA A 261 22.70 -1.91 -9.07
C ALA A 261 23.45 -0.64 -8.66
N LEU A 262 24.61 -0.76 -7.99
CA LEU A 262 25.44 0.38 -7.61
C LEU A 262 26.02 1.14 -8.81
N LEU A 263 26.37 0.45 -9.90
CA LEU A 263 26.79 1.11 -11.15
C LEU A 263 25.65 1.92 -11.76
N SER A 264 24.42 1.39 -11.76
CA SER A 264 23.24 2.13 -12.17
C SER A 264 23.03 3.36 -11.28
N GLU A 265 23.15 3.25 -9.95
CA GLU A 265 23.04 4.41 -9.05
C GLU A 265 24.09 5.50 -9.35
N ARG A 266 25.33 5.10 -9.64
CA ARG A 266 26.39 6.04 -10.02
C ARG A 266 26.06 6.78 -11.31
N ASP A 267 25.52 6.08 -12.32
CA ASP A 267 25.05 6.71 -13.55
C ASP A 267 23.96 7.76 -13.27
N LEU A 268 22.94 7.41 -12.47
CA LEU A 268 21.88 8.36 -12.11
C LEU A 268 22.44 9.59 -11.39
N VAL A 269 23.32 9.39 -10.41
CA VAL A 269 23.98 10.49 -9.69
C VAL A 269 24.75 11.36 -10.66
N ASN A 270 25.57 10.77 -11.54
CA ASN A 270 26.35 11.53 -12.52
C ASN A 270 25.45 12.39 -13.40
N LYS A 271 24.33 11.85 -13.90
CA LYS A 271 23.34 12.64 -14.66
C LYS A 271 22.79 13.81 -13.85
N CYS A 272 22.45 13.61 -12.58
CA CYS A 272 21.95 14.67 -11.70
C CYS A 272 22.98 15.79 -11.50
N LEU A 273 24.26 15.44 -11.37
CA LEU A 273 25.36 16.38 -11.16
C LEU A 273 25.65 17.28 -12.38
N GLN A 274 25.25 16.85 -13.58
CA GLN A 274 25.35 17.66 -14.81
C GLN A 274 24.24 18.70 -14.96
N THR A 275 23.32 18.80 -13.99
CA THR A 275 22.24 19.79 -14.01
C THR A 275 22.61 21.03 -13.20
N ASP A 276 22.19 22.22 -13.64
CA ASP A 276 22.36 23.47 -12.88
C ASP A 276 21.12 23.81 -12.02
N SER A 277 20.50 22.79 -11.41
CA SER A 277 19.23 22.90 -10.69
C SER A 277 19.28 22.27 -9.30
N TYR A 278 18.18 22.39 -8.53
CA TYR A 278 18.02 21.69 -7.25
C TYR A 278 18.22 20.17 -7.36
N GLN A 279 18.03 19.59 -8.56
CA GLN A 279 18.35 18.20 -8.85
C GLN A 279 19.80 17.84 -8.56
N LYS A 280 20.75 18.75 -8.80
CA LYS A 280 22.16 18.56 -8.45
C LYS A 280 22.34 18.36 -6.95
N THR A 281 21.73 19.21 -6.14
CA THR A 281 21.75 19.09 -4.68
C THR A 281 21.14 17.76 -4.21
N LEU A 282 20.05 17.31 -4.84
CA LEU A 282 19.46 16.01 -4.54
C LEU A 282 20.37 14.84 -4.93
N GLY A 283 21.04 14.93 -6.08
CA GLY A 283 22.06 13.99 -6.53
C GLY A 283 23.25 13.90 -5.58
N GLU A 284 23.79 15.04 -5.12
CA GLU A 284 24.87 15.11 -4.12
C GLU A 284 24.45 14.48 -2.79
N ARG A 285 23.24 14.78 -2.30
CA ARG A 285 22.68 14.17 -1.08
C ARG A 285 22.51 12.66 -1.23
N HIS A 286 22.07 12.20 -2.40
CA HIS A 286 21.90 10.77 -2.70
C HIS A 286 23.25 10.06 -2.77
N ALA A 287 24.25 10.66 -3.42
CA ALA A 287 25.63 10.15 -3.44
C ALA A 287 26.22 10.02 -2.04
N HIS A 288 26.06 11.06 -1.21
CA HIS A 288 26.49 11.03 0.18
C HIS A 288 25.77 9.93 0.97
N TRP A 289 24.47 9.77 0.78
CA TRP A 289 23.72 8.68 1.43
C TRP A 289 24.20 7.30 0.97
N LEU A 290 24.43 7.09 -0.33
CA LEU A 290 24.96 5.83 -0.88
C LEU A 290 26.28 5.43 -0.19
N SER A 291 27.20 6.37 -0.03
CA SER A 291 28.51 6.13 0.60
C SER A 291 28.46 5.86 2.10
N ASN A 292 27.43 6.32 2.81
CA ASN A 292 27.36 6.22 4.28
C ASN A 292 26.37 5.18 4.80
N VAL A 293 25.36 4.81 4.00
CA VAL A 293 24.26 3.93 4.44
C VAL A 293 24.26 2.61 3.69
N LEU A 294 24.50 2.62 2.37
CA LEU A 294 24.49 1.41 1.56
C LEU A 294 25.89 0.84 1.28
N ALA A 295 26.94 1.50 1.75
CA ALA A 295 28.30 1.01 1.61
C ALA A 295 28.51 -0.26 2.45
N VAL A 296 28.62 -1.38 1.73
CA VAL A 296 29.39 -2.57 2.12
C VAL A 296 30.81 -2.37 1.62
#